data_AF-A0A6M5YFS7-F1
#
_entry.id   AF-A0A6M5YFS7-F1
#
_cell.length_a   1.000
_cell.length_b   1.000
_cell.length_c   1.000
_cell.angle_alpha   90.00
_cell.angle_beta   90.00
_cell.angle_gamma   90.00
#
_symmetry.space_group_name_H-M   'P 1'
#
loop_
_entity.id
_entity.type
_entity.pdbx_description
1 polymer ?
#
loop_
_entity_poly.entity_id
_entity_poly.type
_entity_poly.pdbx_seq_one_letter_code
_entity_poly.pdbx_strand_id
1 'polypeptide(L)'
;MVGSGGGATGFSTTYFLLDDGRLFGKRSRDTVFTSIGRQKATDTKRLFMTAETRCRIKTTRFDNPGNLYKFVQWQKGKQAYKVTWGDPGKSVPTSYPAFYNSFMALIPASARLK
;
A
#
# COMPACT_ATOMS: atom_id res chain seq x y z
N MET A 1 -3.41 -0.72 3.07
CA MET A 1 -2.67 0.48 2.62
C MET A 1 -1.47 0.08 1.79
N VAL A 2 -1.03 0.97 0.89
CA VAL A 2 0.20 0.82 0.12
C VAL A 2 0.98 2.10 0.19
N GLY A 3 2.29 2.03 -0.01
CA GLY A 3 3.09 3.24 -0.07
C GLY A 3 4.45 2.99 -0.67
N SER A 4 5.14 4.09 -0.92
CA SER A 4 6.50 4.08 -1.44
C SER A 4 7.29 5.21 -0.78
N GLY A 5 8.59 5.02 -0.66
CA GLY A 5 9.45 6.05 -0.11
C GLY A 5 10.92 5.75 -0.27
N GLY A 6 11.72 6.56 0.41
CA GLY A 6 13.17 6.51 0.39
C GLY A 6 13.78 7.60 -0.47
N GLY A 7 14.99 7.35 -0.99
CA GLY A 7 15.82 8.35 -1.65
C GLY A 7 16.50 9.29 -0.66
N ALA A 8 17.22 10.28 -1.19
CA ALA A 8 18.09 11.16 -0.41
C ALA A 8 17.38 11.92 0.74
N THR A 9 16.08 12.16 0.62
CA THR A 9 15.28 12.88 1.63
C THR A 9 14.53 11.96 2.60
N GLY A 10 14.48 10.65 2.33
CA GLY A 10 13.72 9.68 3.11
C GLY A 10 12.20 9.90 3.10
N PHE A 11 11.65 10.67 2.16
CA PHE A 11 10.20 10.90 2.11
C PHE A 11 9.45 9.65 1.71
N SER A 12 8.25 9.51 2.26
CA SER A 12 7.34 8.43 1.88
C SER A 12 5.94 8.96 1.68
N THR A 13 5.24 8.41 0.69
CA THR A 13 3.83 8.64 0.45
C THR A 13 3.07 7.35 0.72
N THR A 14 2.03 7.44 1.53
CA THR A 14 1.18 6.30 1.91
C THR A 14 -0.26 6.56 1.55
N TYR A 15 -0.91 5.55 0.98
CA TYR A 15 -2.32 5.56 0.61
C TYR A 15 -3.09 4.50 1.40
N PHE A 16 -4.18 4.94 2.01
CA PHE A 16 -5.04 4.16 2.87
C PHE A 16 -6.36 3.92 2.16
N LEU A 17 -6.83 2.68 2.17
CA LEU A 17 -8.18 2.29 1.78
C LEU A 17 -8.81 1.65 3.01
N LEU A 18 -9.90 2.23 3.47
CA LEU A 18 -10.71 1.68 4.55
C LEU A 18 -11.72 0.66 4.00
N ASP A 19 -12.25 -0.20 4.86
CA ASP A 19 -13.24 -1.22 4.51
C ASP A 19 -14.57 -0.63 4.00
N ASP A 20 -14.93 0.57 4.43
CA ASP A 20 -16.04 1.36 3.93
C ASP A 20 -15.79 2.06 2.57
N GLY A 21 -14.60 1.83 1.99
CA GLY A 21 -14.17 2.32 0.69
C GLY A 21 -13.54 3.72 0.70
N ARG A 22 -13.46 4.42 1.84
CA ARG A 22 -12.80 5.75 1.90
C ARG A 22 -11.31 5.62 1.60
N LEU A 23 -10.81 6.52 0.75
CA LEU A 23 -9.40 6.64 0.39
C LEU A 23 -8.77 7.87 1.03
N PHE A 24 -7.59 7.69 1.60
CA PHE A 24 -6.78 8.77 2.13
C PHE A 24 -5.34 8.68 1.61
N GLY A 25 -4.69 9.82 1.48
CA GLY A 25 -3.26 9.94 1.24
C GLY A 25 -2.58 10.66 2.40
N LYS A 26 -1.32 10.31 2.66
CA LYS A 26 -0.46 11.01 3.62
C LYS A 26 1.00 10.95 3.18
N ARG A 27 1.70 12.07 3.17
CA ARG A 27 3.17 12.11 3.07
C ARG A 27 3.79 12.02 4.46
N SER A 28 5.04 11.59 4.56
CA SER A 28 5.74 11.45 5.86
C SER A 28 5.85 12.75 6.65
N ARG A 29 5.81 13.91 5.97
CA ARG A 29 5.83 15.24 6.58
C ARG A 29 4.45 15.80 6.94
N ASP A 30 3.39 15.20 6.42
CA ASP A 30 2.04 15.70 6.68
C ASP A 30 1.61 15.31 8.09
N THR A 31 1.00 16.25 8.81
CA THR A 31 0.40 15.98 10.13
C THR A 31 -1.00 15.39 10.00
N VAL A 32 -1.65 15.58 8.85
CA VAL A 32 -3.04 15.19 8.59
C VAL A 32 -3.15 14.21 7.42
N PHE A 33 -4.27 13.49 7.38
CA PHE A 33 -4.63 12.64 6.25
C PHE A 33 -5.48 13.44 5.26
N THR A 34 -5.10 13.41 3.99
CA THR A 34 -5.88 14.02 2.91
C THR A 34 -6.90 13.01 2.41
N SER A 35 -8.20 13.33 2.48
CA SER A 35 -9.23 12.53 1.80
C SER A 35 -9.07 12.69 0.29
N ILE A 36 -8.88 11.58 -0.43
CA ILE A 36 -8.63 11.58 -1.88
C ILE A 36 -9.72 10.88 -2.67
N GLY A 37 -10.82 10.49 -2.01
CA GLY A 37 -12.01 9.95 -2.64
C GLY A 37 -12.58 8.72 -1.94
N ARG A 38 -13.42 7.99 -2.68
CA ARG A 38 -14.07 6.77 -2.18
C ARG A 38 -14.23 5.77 -3.31
N GLN A 39 -13.98 4.50 -3.02
CA GLN A 39 -14.18 3.37 -3.93
C GLN A 39 -15.53 2.70 -3.69
N LYS A 40 -16.02 1.99 -4.71
CA LYS A 40 -17.20 1.15 -4.57
C LYS A 40 -16.90 0.00 -3.60
N ALA A 41 -17.92 -0.46 -2.89
CA ALA A 41 -17.80 -1.57 -1.95
C ALA A 41 -17.27 -2.85 -2.63
N THR A 42 -17.69 -3.11 -3.87
CA THR A 42 -17.23 -4.26 -4.67
C THR A 42 -15.73 -4.24 -4.92
N ASP A 43 -15.18 -3.09 -5.34
CA ASP A 43 -13.76 -2.94 -5.64
C ASP A 43 -12.92 -3.02 -4.36
N THR A 44 -13.41 -2.40 -3.29
CA THR A 44 -12.80 -2.45 -1.96
C THR A 44 -12.70 -3.90 -1.48
N LYS A 45 -13.81 -4.64 -1.46
CA LYS A 45 -13.84 -6.07 -1.08
C LYS A 45 -12.90 -6.92 -1.94
N ARG A 46 -12.90 -6.73 -3.26
CA ARG A 46 -12.00 -7.44 -4.18
C ARG A 46 -10.54 -7.22 -3.81
N LEU A 47 -10.16 -5.98 -3.47
CA LEU A 47 -8.80 -5.64 -3.08
C LEU A 47 -8.42 -6.33 -1.76
N PHE A 48 -9.25 -6.22 -0.71
CA PHE A 48 -8.98 -6.90 0.56
C PHE A 48 -8.86 -8.42 0.40
N MET A 49 -9.76 -9.05 -0.36
CA MET A 49 -9.67 -10.48 -0.68
C MET A 49 -8.37 -10.82 -1.41
N THR A 50 -7.92 -9.98 -2.35
CA THR A 50 -6.67 -10.20 -3.10
C THR A 50 -5.44 -10.15 -2.19
N ALA A 51 -5.42 -9.22 -1.22
CA ALA A 51 -4.35 -9.14 -0.21
C ALA A 51 -4.27 -10.42 0.64
N GLU A 52 -5.43 -10.95 1.04
CA GLU A 52 -5.49 -12.14 1.89
C GLU A 52 -5.22 -13.43 1.12
N THR A 53 -5.77 -13.60 -0.08
CA THR A 53 -5.74 -14.86 -0.83
C THR A 53 -4.54 -14.98 -1.76
N ARG A 54 -4.27 -13.96 -2.58
CA ARG A 54 -3.18 -13.98 -3.57
C ARG A 54 -1.84 -13.56 -2.98
N CYS A 55 -1.84 -12.54 -2.12
CA CYS A 55 -0.60 -12.11 -1.47
C CYS A 55 -0.28 -12.94 -0.23
N ARG A 56 -1.27 -13.63 0.36
CA ARG A 56 -1.11 -14.38 1.62
C ARG A 56 -0.41 -13.52 2.69
N ILE A 57 -0.83 -12.25 2.80
CA ILE A 57 -0.09 -11.23 3.57
C ILE A 57 0.05 -11.56 5.06
N LYS A 58 -0.89 -12.33 5.62
CA LYS A 58 -0.85 -12.75 7.03
C LYS A 58 0.34 -13.66 7.34
N THR A 59 0.79 -14.46 6.37
CA THR A 59 1.87 -15.46 6.55
C THR A 59 3.16 -15.08 5.85
N THR A 60 3.11 -14.22 4.83
CA THR A 60 4.33 -13.77 4.15
C THR A 60 5.17 -12.92 5.10
N ARG A 61 6.47 -13.21 5.18
CA ARG A 61 7.47 -12.42 5.88
C ARG A 61 8.52 -11.98 4.88
N PHE A 62 8.46 -10.72 4.49
CA PHE A 62 9.39 -10.14 3.53
C PHE A 62 9.54 -8.66 3.84
N ASP A 63 10.72 -8.29 4.35
CA ASP A 63 11.04 -6.92 4.73
C ASP A 63 12.46 -6.61 4.26
N ASN A 64 12.58 -6.31 2.96
CA ASN A 64 13.85 -6.00 2.30
C ASN A 64 13.73 -4.64 1.60
N PRO A 65 13.69 -3.53 2.35
CA PRO A 65 13.70 -2.20 1.76
C PRO A 65 15.05 -1.93 1.08
N GLY A 66 15.01 -1.23 -0.05
CA GLY A 66 16.20 -0.63 -0.66
C GLY A 66 16.24 0.88 -0.39
N ASN A 67 17.16 1.58 -1.05
CA ASN A 67 17.19 3.05 -1.03
C ASN A 67 15.84 3.64 -1.48
N LEU A 68 15.22 3.04 -2.50
CA LEU A 68 13.82 3.26 -2.83
C LEU A 68 13.05 1.99 -2.50
N TYR A 69 11.90 2.13 -1.85
CA TYR A 69 11.10 0.97 -1.46
C TYR A 69 9.61 1.22 -1.70
N LYS A 70 8.88 0.10 -1.79
CA LYS A 70 7.43 0.02 -1.80
C LYS A 70 7.00 -0.94 -0.71
N PHE A 71 5.77 -0.77 -0.23
CA PHE A 71 5.19 -1.69 0.73
C PHE A 71 3.69 -1.86 0.51
N VAL A 72 3.21 -3.01 0.99
CA VAL A 72 1.80 -3.29 1.22
C VAL A 72 1.65 -3.59 2.70
N GLN A 73 0.67 -2.96 3.34
CA GLN A 73 0.29 -3.29 4.70
C GLN A 73 -1.21 -3.54 4.79
N TRP A 74 -1.57 -4.62 5.46
CA TRP A 74 -2.94 -4.99 5.78
C TRP A 74 -3.11 -4.89 7.29
N GLN A 75 -4.27 -4.39 7.73
CA GLN A 75 -4.59 -4.26 9.15
C GLN A 75 -6.06 -4.60 9.38
N LYS A 76 -6.33 -5.33 10.46
CA LYS A 76 -7.67 -5.61 10.97
C LYS A 76 -7.64 -5.59 12.49
N GLY A 77 -8.31 -4.59 13.09
CA GLY A 77 -8.21 -4.35 14.52
C GLY A 77 -6.75 -4.15 14.95
N LYS A 78 -6.28 -4.98 15.89
CA LYS A 78 -4.89 -4.96 16.41
C LYS A 78 -3.88 -5.74 15.55
N GLN A 79 -4.34 -6.54 14.58
CA GLN A 79 -3.46 -7.32 13.72
C GLN A 79 -2.99 -6.47 12.54
N ALA A 80 -1.69 -6.36 12.35
CA ALA A 80 -1.08 -5.69 11.20
C ALA A 80 0.01 -6.58 10.58
N TYR A 81 0.02 -6.67 9.26
CA TYR A 81 1.04 -7.38 8.49
C TYR A 81 1.54 -6.50 7.38
N LYS A 82 2.86 -6.39 7.26
CA LYS A 82 3.53 -5.54 6.28
C LYS A 82 4.53 -6.35 5.48
N VAL A 83 4.57 -6.09 4.19
CA VAL A 83 5.60 -6.59 3.27
C VAL A 83 6.23 -5.39 2.57
N THR A 84 7.56 -5.29 2.66
CA THR A 84 8.36 -4.19 2.11
C THR A 84 9.39 -4.73 1.13
N TRP A 85 9.52 -4.12 -0.04
CA TRP A 85 10.50 -4.49 -1.04
C TRP A 85 11.12 -3.26 -1.72
N GLY A 86 12.32 -3.41 -2.24
CA GLY A 86 13.07 -2.33 -2.88
C GLY A 86 14.56 -2.63 -3.02
N ASP A 87 15.06 -3.62 -2.25
CA ASP A 87 16.41 -4.14 -2.40
C ASP A 87 16.57 -4.82 -3.78
N PRO A 88 17.54 -4.41 -4.63
CA PRO A 88 17.76 -4.99 -5.95
C PRO A 88 18.23 -6.45 -5.92
N GLY A 89 18.79 -6.94 -4.81
CA GLY A 89 19.22 -8.32 -4.62
C GLY A 89 18.15 -9.24 -4.04
N LYS A 90 16.95 -8.74 -3.72
CA LYS A 90 15.87 -9.51 -3.10
C LYS A 90 14.55 -9.34 -3.85
N SER A 91 14.06 -10.44 -4.43
CA SER A 91 12.78 -10.45 -5.15
C SER A 91 11.62 -10.81 -4.23
N VAL A 92 10.63 -9.91 -4.16
CA VAL A 92 9.33 -10.17 -3.51
C VAL A 92 8.46 -11.06 -4.41
N PRO A 93 7.53 -11.87 -3.87
CA PRO A 93 6.56 -12.58 -4.72
C PRO A 93 5.80 -11.63 -5.65
N THR A 94 5.61 -12.03 -6.91
CA THR A 94 5.02 -11.20 -7.99
C THR A 94 3.60 -10.71 -7.69
N SER A 95 2.89 -11.37 -6.76
CA SER A 95 1.58 -10.94 -6.27
C SER A 95 1.63 -9.57 -5.59
N TYR A 96 2.74 -9.18 -4.95
CA TYR A 96 2.86 -7.88 -4.26
C TYR A 96 2.98 -6.70 -5.22
N PRO A 97 3.88 -6.71 -6.22
CA PRO A 97 3.89 -5.68 -7.27
C PRO A 97 2.56 -5.58 -8.01
N ALA A 98 1.93 -6.70 -8.35
CA ALA A 98 0.63 -6.72 -9.00
C ALA A 98 -0.46 -6.08 -8.12
N PHE A 99 -0.52 -6.46 -6.84
CA PHE A 99 -1.44 -5.87 -5.87
C PHE A 99 -1.22 -4.36 -5.71
N TYR A 100 0.05 -3.93 -5.56
CA TYR A 100 0.41 -2.52 -5.44
C TYR A 100 -0.13 -1.72 -6.63
N ASN A 101 0.09 -2.23 -7.85
CA ASN A 101 -0.38 -1.57 -9.07
C ASN A 101 -1.91 -1.53 -9.13
N SER A 102 -2.59 -2.62 -8.77
CA SER A 102 -4.07 -2.65 -8.69
C SER A 102 -4.60 -1.66 -7.65
N PHE A 103 -3.98 -1.55 -6.48
CA PHE A 103 -4.36 -0.56 -5.46
C PHE A 103 -4.19 0.86 -6.02
N MET A 104 -3.03 1.15 -6.60
CA MET A 104 -2.75 2.48 -7.15
C MET A 104 -3.71 2.84 -8.30
N ALA A 105 -4.14 1.87 -9.10
CA ALA A 105 -5.12 2.07 -10.16
C ALA A 105 -6.51 2.51 -9.66
N LEU A 106 -6.87 2.17 -8.42
CA LEU A 106 -8.10 2.67 -7.79
C LEU A 106 -8.01 4.16 -7.43
N ILE A 107 -6.80 4.71 -7.30
CA ILE A 107 -6.60 6.12 -6.96
C ILE A 107 -6.52 6.93 -8.26
N PRO A 108 -7.44 7.89 -8.49
CA PRO A 108 -7.38 8.79 -9.63
C PRO A 108 -6.01 9.48 -9.68
N ALA A 109 -5.40 9.57 -10.87
CA ALA A 109 -4.06 10.15 -11.00
C ALA A 109 -3.98 11.60 -10.50
N SER A 110 -5.06 12.38 -10.67
CA SER A 110 -5.19 13.75 -10.16
C SER A 110 -5.23 13.84 -8.63
N ALA A 111 -5.63 12.77 -7.95
CA ALA A 111 -5.76 12.71 -6.50
C ALA A 111 -4.53 12.07 -5.81
N ARG A 112 -3.55 11.58 -6.59
CA ARG A 112 -2.30 11.04 -6.06
C ARG A 112 -1.43 12.18 -5.54
N LEU A 113 -0.93 12.03 -4.32
CA LEU A 113 -0.02 12.97 -3.70
C LEU A 113 1.33 12.92 -4.44
N LYS A 114 1.78 14.08 -4.92
CA LYS A 114 3.08 14.27 -5.58
C LYS A 114 4.22 14.37 -4.58
#